data_AF-A0A520J8I8-F1
#
_entry.id   AF-A0A520J8I8-F1
#
_cell.length_a   1.000
_cell.length_b   1.000
_cell.length_c   1.000
_cell.angle_alpha   90.00
_cell.angle_beta   90.00
_cell.angle_gamma   90.00
#
_symmetry.space_group_name_H-M   'P 1'
#
loop_
_entity.id
_entity.type
_entity.pdbx_description
1 polymer ?
#
loop_
_entity_poly.entity_id
_entity_poly.type
_entity_poly.pdbx_seq_one_letter_code
_entity_poly.pdbx_strand_id
1 'polypeptide(L)'
;AASSQADRMRLAGQNAQAFDLLQQAWAASPGNADVLGALGRLYQSGNMPSQAAQTYQMVLAANPRDKGALIGLIGSAGAGGNHDVATATVDRALAAYPDDYEIYAAAGQMEQARGDRGAAKRYLRRAETAYAARSGTGTTLSGANPFAAGMGSGNPFRQAEQAPVVAANPFALSAGPIANSKPGRSSTPMAFTVAPGYGAGSPGVPAPTGFAPGGYASSNGAVPQAGVAGGDATLIRLRDDIARLSDDTGPRAEMKLGFRERSGETGLSEMRELSGTATLSTGVAGGRVSVSATPVVIDSGRPTGSALARFGRNATPEAQGIVNALPSALTQADTQHASGVAVAASYDSPGVRIEVGSTPIGFDNTEVTWGFTAKPQLSRTVSAQGWVKREPVTDSVVSYAGTRDPVTGERWGQVMRTGGGASLSWDDEGTGVYADVSGYRYTGENVRRNRGYQANAGGYLPLYRDGHSTLTGGLNLNWQAFDNNQNYFTYGHGGYFSPQSFLSMSLPIRYAYNSTRWEGRLGVAPGYQSFEQDRAPIYPTDPNAQAELDALKARNTDVRSYYDSLSNTGFAFSADGSLFYR
;
A
#
# COMPACT_ATOMS: atom_id res chain seq x y z
N ALA A 1 4.78 26.11 48.33
CA ALA A 1 4.28 24.80 48.77
C ALA A 1 5.16 23.72 48.13
N ALA A 2 5.43 22.61 48.83
CA ALA A 2 6.28 21.54 48.31
C ALA A 2 5.79 20.95 46.98
N SER A 3 4.47 20.91 46.77
CA SER A 3 3.82 20.47 45.52
C SER A 3 4.25 21.29 44.29
N SER A 4 4.24 22.62 44.38
CA SER A 4 4.62 23.49 43.24
C SER A 4 6.12 23.46 42.94
N GLN A 5 6.96 23.21 43.95
CA GLN A 5 8.39 23.00 43.74
C GLN A 5 8.68 21.64 43.09
N ALA A 6 7.98 20.59 43.52
CA ALA A 6 8.07 19.27 42.91
C ALA A 6 7.58 19.28 41.45
N ASP A 7 6.52 20.01 41.12
CA ASP A 7 6.05 20.16 39.74
C ASP A 7 7.09 20.84 38.84
N ARG A 8 7.83 21.83 39.36
CA ARG A 8 8.95 22.45 38.62
C ARG A 8 10.09 21.47 38.38
N MET A 9 10.46 20.69 39.39
CA MET A 9 11.48 19.64 39.29
C MET A 9 11.08 18.56 38.28
N ARG A 10 9.82 18.13 38.30
CA ARG A 10 9.23 17.21 37.32
C ARG A 10 9.33 17.74 35.90
N LEU A 11 8.98 19.01 35.67
CA LEU A 11 9.09 19.64 34.36
C LEU A 11 10.55 19.80 33.90
N ALA A 12 11.50 19.85 34.83
CA ALA A 12 12.94 19.86 34.55
C ALA A 12 13.54 18.44 34.38
N GLY A 13 12.72 17.38 34.39
CA GLY A 13 13.17 15.98 34.28
C GLY A 13 13.81 15.41 35.56
N GLN A 14 13.81 16.16 36.66
CA GLN A 14 14.39 15.78 37.95
C GLN A 14 13.39 14.97 38.78
N ASN A 15 12.92 13.84 38.23
CA ASN A 15 11.83 13.06 38.82
C ASN A 15 12.19 12.45 40.19
N ALA A 16 13.45 12.06 40.40
CA ALA A 16 13.91 11.51 41.68
C ALA A 16 13.88 12.56 42.81
N GLN A 17 14.40 13.76 42.54
CA GLN A 17 14.40 14.86 43.51
C GLN A 17 12.99 15.37 43.80
N ALA A 18 12.11 15.38 42.78
CA ALA A 18 10.70 15.67 42.96
C ALA A 18 10.02 14.63 43.86
N PHE A 19 10.37 13.35 43.72
CA PHE A 19 9.84 12.27 44.55
C PHE A 19 10.24 12.43 46.02
N ASP A 20 11.54 12.64 46.29
CA ASP A 20 12.05 12.80 47.65
C ASP A 20 11.39 13.98 48.37
N LEU A 21 11.21 15.09 47.66
CA LEU A 21 10.53 16.28 48.18
C LEU A 21 9.05 16.00 48.50
N LEU A 22 8.34 15.30 47.60
CA LEU A 22 6.94 14.93 47.83
C LEU A 22 6.78 13.90 48.95
N GLN A 23 7.73 12.97 49.10
CA GLN A 23 7.74 12.00 50.19
C GLN A 23 7.89 12.69 51.55
N GLN A 24 8.82 13.65 51.67
CA GLN A 24 8.99 14.45 52.88
C GLN A 24 7.73 15.28 53.18
N ALA A 25 7.15 15.91 52.16
CA ALA A 25 5.92 16.68 52.30
C ALA A 25 4.73 15.81 52.72
N TRP A 26 4.65 14.57 52.26
CA TRP A 26 3.63 13.62 52.67
C TRP A 26 3.84 13.14 54.10
N ALA A 27 5.08 12.86 54.52
CA ALA A 27 5.39 12.50 55.90
C ALA A 27 5.00 13.61 56.89
N ALA A 28 5.19 14.88 56.51
CA ALA A 28 4.79 16.03 57.31
C ALA A 28 3.26 16.30 57.30
N SER A 29 2.52 15.82 56.30
CA SER A 29 1.07 16.01 56.18
C SER A 29 0.41 14.83 55.46
N PRO A 30 0.19 13.70 56.17
CA PRO A 30 -0.48 12.52 55.64
C PRO A 30 -1.87 12.83 55.07
N GLY A 31 -2.11 12.47 53.81
CA GLY A 31 -3.43 12.63 53.17
C GLY A 31 -3.70 14.00 52.55
N ASN A 32 -2.70 14.89 52.49
CA ASN A 32 -2.86 16.17 51.79
C ASN A 32 -3.09 15.96 50.28
N ALA A 33 -4.26 16.38 49.80
CA ALA A 33 -4.69 16.20 48.41
C ALA A 33 -3.76 16.88 47.38
N ASP A 34 -3.16 18.02 47.71
CA ASP A 34 -2.24 18.72 46.80
C ASP A 34 -0.91 17.97 46.60
N VAL A 35 -0.42 17.34 47.68
CA VAL A 35 0.80 16.51 47.65
C VAL A 35 0.53 15.23 46.88
N LEU A 36 -0.61 14.58 47.12
CA LEU A 36 -1.04 13.38 46.38
C LEU A 36 -1.28 13.69 44.88
N GLY A 37 -1.91 14.82 44.56
CA GLY A 37 -2.10 15.24 43.16
C GLY A 37 -0.79 15.50 42.43
N ALA A 38 0.19 16.13 43.09
CA ALA A 38 1.54 16.31 42.54
C ALA A 38 2.28 14.97 42.37
N LEU A 39 2.11 14.03 43.31
CA LEU A 39 2.68 12.68 43.23
C LEU A 39 2.06 11.88 42.07
N GLY A 40 0.74 11.99 41.85
CA GLY A 40 0.06 11.39 40.71
C GLY A 40 0.62 11.88 39.36
N ARG A 41 0.84 13.19 39.22
CA ARG A 41 1.47 13.77 38.02
C ARG A 41 2.92 13.32 37.85
N LEU A 42 3.67 13.19 38.94
CA LEU A 42 5.04 12.69 38.92
C LEU A 42 5.09 11.24 38.41
N TYR A 43 4.23 10.36 38.93
CA TYR A 43 4.14 8.97 38.46
C TYR A 43 3.71 8.88 36.99
N GLN A 44 2.81 9.75 36.52
CA GLN A 44 2.49 9.85 35.09
C GLN A 44 3.73 10.18 34.25
N SER A 45 4.51 11.19 34.65
CA SER A 45 5.75 11.55 33.93
C SER A 45 6.85 10.50 34.04
N GLY A 46 6.83 9.68 35.09
CA GLY A 46 7.73 8.55 35.29
C GLY A 46 7.33 7.27 34.54
N ASN A 47 6.30 7.32 33.68
CA ASN A 47 5.75 6.16 32.96
C ASN A 47 5.28 5.04 33.92
N MET A 48 4.71 5.41 35.06
CA MET A 48 4.16 4.52 36.09
C MET A 48 2.64 4.68 36.20
N PRO A 49 1.85 4.23 35.20
CA PRO A 49 0.43 4.52 35.12
C PRO A 49 -0.39 3.90 36.25
N SER A 50 -0.03 2.70 36.72
CA SER A 50 -0.74 2.01 37.81
C SER A 50 -0.61 2.74 39.14
N GLN A 51 0.62 3.17 39.49
CA GLN A 51 0.89 3.93 40.70
C GLN A 51 0.22 5.31 40.66
N ALA A 52 0.24 5.95 39.48
CA ALA A 52 -0.48 7.21 39.28
C ALA A 52 -2.00 7.04 39.48
N ALA A 53 -2.61 6.01 38.91
CA ALA A 53 -4.04 5.73 39.04
C ALA A 53 -4.43 5.51 40.52
N GLN A 54 -3.66 4.71 41.27
CA GLN A 54 -3.88 4.51 42.70
C GLN A 54 -3.78 5.82 43.48
N THR A 55 -2.79 6.66 43.15
CA THR A 55 -2.60 7.95 43.82
C THR A 55 -3.77 8.89 43.57
N TYR A 56 -4.28 8.97 42.34
CA TYR A 56 -5.47 9.78 42.03
C TYR A 56 -6.74 9.22 42.67
N GLN A 57 -6.89 7.90 42.82
CA GLN A 57 -8.00 7.31 43.57
C GLN A 57 -7.98 7.75 45.04
N MET A 58 -6.81 7.86 45.66
CA MET A 58 -6.69 8.39 47.03
C MET A 58 -7.13 9.86 47.13
N VAL A 59 -6.77 10.68 46.13
CA VAL A 59 -7.27 12.07 46.05
C VAL A 59 -8.80 12.10 45.94
N LEU A 60 -9.37 11.24 45.09
CA LEU A 60 -10.82 11.17 44.88
C LEU A 60 -11.59 10.58 46.06
N ALA A 61 -10.94 9.79 46.93
CA ALA A 61 -11.54 9.32 48.17
C ALA A 61 -11.77 10.48 49.16
N ALA A 62 -10.83 11.44 49.21
CA ALA A 62 -10.95 12.64 50.04
C ALA A 62 -11.84 13.71 49.38
N ASN A 63 -11.74 13.87 48.06
CA ASN A 63 -12.54 14.82 47.29
C ASN A 63 -13.09 14.16 46.01
N PRO A 64 -14.31 13.59 46.06
CA PRO A 64 -14.89 12.85 44.92
C PRO A 64 -15.13 13.67 43.65
N ARG A 65 -15.11 15.00 43.75
CA ARG A 65 -15.31 15.92 42.62
C ARG A 65 -14.01 16.64 42.22
N ASP A 66 -12.84 16.22 42.67
CA ASP A 66 -11.61 16.88 42.25
C ASP A 66 -11.36 16.69 40.74
N LYS A 67 -11.49 17.77 39.96
CA LYS A 67 -11.38 17.73 38.49
C LYS A 67 -10.00 17.24 38.03
N GLY A 68 -8.92 17.73 38.65
CA GLY A 68 -7.56 17.37 38.27
C GLY A 68 -7.28 15.88 38.48
N ALA A 69 -7.77 15.32 39.59
CA ALA A 69 -7.67 13.90 39.89
C ALA A 69 -8.57 13.04 39.00
N LEU A 70 -9.76 13.52 38.61
CA LEU A 70 -10.60 12.84 37.62
C LEU A 70 -9.89 12.73 36.26
N ILE A 71 -9.35 13.84 35.74
CA ILE A 71 -8.56 13.85 34.48
C ILE A 71 -7.33 12.96 34.59
N GLY A 72 -6.59 13.11 35.70
CA GLY A 72 -5.40 12.33 35.98
C GLY A 72 -5.68 10.83 36.01
N LEU A 73 -6.79 10.42 36.66
CA LEU A 73 -7.21 9.03 36.73
C LEU A 73 -7.67 8.50 35.36
N ILE A 74 -8.42 9.27 34.56
CA ILE A 74 -8.82 8.88 33.20
C ILE A 74 -7.58 8.54 32.36
N GLY A 75 -6.58 9.43 32.35
CA GLY A 75 -5.33 9.24 31.60
C GLY A 75 -4.48 8.09 32.12
N SER A 76 -4.29 8.00 33.45
CA SER A 76 -3.47 6.97 34.08
C SER A 76 -4.09 5.57 34.02
N ALA A 77 -5.39 5.45 34.27
CA ALA A 77 -6.09 4.17 34.18
C ALA A 77 -6.17 3.69 32.73
N GLY A 78 -6.39 4.60 31.78
CA GLY A 78 -6.34 4.31 30.35
C GLY A 78 -4.96 3.81 29.91
N ALA A 79 -3.90 4.52 30.27
CA ALA A 79 -2.51 4.13 29.95
C ALA A 79 -2.07 2.83 30.66
N GLY A 80 -2.66 2.53 31.82
CA GLY A 80 -2.41 1.29 32.57
C GLY A 80 -3.22 0.08 32.09
N GLY A 81 -4.06 0.22 31.06
CA GLY A 81 -4.92 -0.87 30.55
C GLY A 81 -6.14 -1.19 31.41
N ASN A 82 -6.40 -0.43 32.48
CA ASN A 82 -7.55 -0.59 33.36
C ASN A 82 -8.77 0.15 32.79
N HIS A 83 -9.29 -0.36 31.68
CA HIS A 83 -10.36 0.31 30.91
C HIS A 83 -11.64 0.51 31.72
N ASP A 84 -12.05 -0.45 32.55
CA ASP A 84 -13.28 -0.34 33.35
C ASP A 84 -13.21 0.82 34.34
N VAL A 85 -12.06 0.99 34.99
CA VAL A 85 -11.82 2.10 35.92
C VAL A 85 -11.82 3.42 35.16
N ALA A 86 -11.18 3.47 33.99
CA ALA A 86 -11.11 4.67 33.17
C ALA A 86 -12.50 5.10 32.69
N THR A 87 -13.31 4.18 32.13
CA THR A 87 -14.68 4.45 31.66
C THR A 87 -15.59 4.88 32.82
N ALA A 88 -15.57 4.16 33.94
CA ALA A 88 -16.37 4.54 35.11
C ALA A 88 -15.94 5.90 35.70
N THR A 89 -14.70 6.32 35.47
CA THR A 89 -14.20 7.65 35.87
C THR A 89 -14.64 8.73 34.88
N VAL A 90 -14.63 8.43 33.56
CA VAL A 90 -15.20 9.32 32.53
C VAL A 90 -16.67 9.61 32.82
N ASP A 91 -17.48 8.58 33.13
CA ASP A 91 -18.91 8.76 33.42
C ASP A 91 -19.13 9.64 34.65
N ARG A 92 -18.34 9.42 35.72
CA ARG A 92 -18.36 10.27 36.92
C ARG A 92 -17.93 11.70 36.63
N ALA A 93 -16.89 11.88 35.83
CA ALA A 93 -16.37 13.19 35.47
C ALA A 93 -17.37 13.99 34.62
N LEU A 94 -18.04 13.34 33.65
CA LEU A 94 -19.07 13.96 32.83
C LEU A 94 -20.35 14.26 33.61
N ALA A 95 -20.69 13.45 34.62
CA ALA A 95 -21.81 13.74 35.52
C ALA A 95 -21.52 14.95 36.44
N ALA A 96 -20.27 15.11 36.88
CA ALA A 96 -19.86 16.23 37.73
C ALA A 96 -19.59 17.53 36.94
N TYR A 97 -19.09 17.40 35.70
CA TYR A 97 -18.62 18.50 34.85
C TYR A 97 -19.13 18.33 33.41
N PRO A 98 -20.44 18.49 33.15
CA PRO A 98 -21.04 18.18 31.84
C PRO A 98 -20.52 19.07 30.69
N ASP A 99 -20.03 20.28 30.99
CA ASP A 99 -19.60 21.29 30.01
C ASP A 99 -18.08 21.58 30.05
N ASP A 100 -17.28 20.77 30.75
CA ASP A 100 -15.84 20.99 30.83
C ASP A 100 -15.09 20.28 29.67
N TYR A 101 -14.43 21.08 28.83
CA TYR A 101 -13.72 20.58 27.65
C TYR A 101 -12.53 19.66 28.00
N GLU A 102 -11.87 19.85 29.15
CA GLU A 102 -10.68 19.07 29.52
C GLU A 102 -11.06 17.62 29.83
N ILE A 103 -12.26 17.39 30.38
CA ILE A 103 -12.81 16.07 30.63
C ILE A 103 -13.09 15.35 29.30
N TYR A 104 -13.72 16.04 28.34
CA TYR A 104 -13.93 15.52 27.00
C TYR A 104 -12.61 15.25 26.26
N ALA A 105 -11.61 16.12 26.41
CA ALA A 105 -10.29 15.93 25.81
C ALA A 105 -9.56 14.72 26.42
N ALA A 106 -9.61 14.55 27.75
CA ALA A 106 -9.03 13.41 28.44
C ALA A 106 -9.70 12.08 28.03
N ALA A 107 -11.03 12.06 27.93
CA ALA A 107 -11.76 10.90 27.42
C ALA A 107 -11.38 10.58 25.96
N GLY A 108 -11.23 11.60 25.11
CA GLY A 108 -10.78 11.43 23.73
C GLY A 108 -9.38 10.83 23.62
N GLN A 109 -8.43 11.33 24.42
CA GLN A 109 -7.07 10.80 24.48
C GLN A 109 -7.01 9.37 25.02
N MET A 110 -7.84 9.05 26.03
CA MET A 110 -7.99 7.71 26.55
C MET A 110 -8.49 6.72 25.48
N GLU A 111 -9.54 7.08 24.73
CA GLU A 111 -10.05 6.24 23.64
C GLU A 111 -9.03 6.11 22.49
N GLN A 112 -8.25 7.15 22.23
CA GLN A 112 -7.15 7.09 21.27
C GLN A 112 -6.06 6.11 21.72
N ALA A 113 -5.67 6.14 23.01
CA ALA A 113 -4.72 5.18 23.58
C ALA A 113 -5.25 3.74 23.54
N ARG A 114 -6.58 3.56 23.63
CA ARG A 114 -7.27 2.28 23.47
C ARG A 114 -7.33 1.80 22.01
N GLY A 115 -7.08 2.69 21.05
CA GLY A 115 -7.20 2.41 19.62
C GLY A 115 -8.60 2.64 19.03
N ASP A 116 -9.59 3.07 19.82
CA ASP A 116 -10.90 3.46 19.31
C ASP A 116 -10.88 4.92 18.82
N ARG A 117 -10.32 5.09 17.62
CA ARG A 117 -10.21 6.39 16.94
C ARG A 117 -11.58 7.04 16.70
N GLY A 118 -12.65 6.24 16.56
CA GLY A 118 -14.00 6.72 16.34
C GLY A 118 -14.58 7.37 17.60
N ALA A 119 -14.45 6.69 18.74
CA ALA A 119 -14.82 7.23 20.04
C ALA A 119 -13.96 8.45 20.41
N ALA A 120 -12.65 8.38 20.19
CA ALA A 120 -11.73 9.49 20.41
C ALA A 120 -12.18 10.76 19.69
N LYS A 121 -12.50 10.66 18.39
CA LYS A 121 -12.99 11.78 17.58
C LYS A 121 -14.33 12.34 18.08
N ARG A 122 -15.26 11.50 18.54
CA ARG A 122 -16.54 11.97 19.11
C ARG A 122 -16.31 12.79 20.37
N TYR A 123 -15.44 12.34 21.28
CA TYR A 123 -15.11 13.05 22.50
C TYR A 123 -14.36 14.35 22.22
N LEU A 124 -13.37 14.35 21.33
CA LEU A 124 -12.63 15.56 20.96
C LEU A 124 -13.52 16.61 20.28
N ARG A 125 -14.49 16.21 19.43
CA ARG A 125 -15.49 17.15 18.88
C ARG A 125 -16.34 17.79 19.98
N ARG A 126 -16.73 17.03 21.01
CA ARG A 126 -17.43 17.58 22.17
C ARG A 126 -16.54 18.54 22.97
N ALA A 127 -15.27 18.21 23.14
CA ALA A 127 -14.29 19.10 23.76
C ALA A 127 -14.17 20.42 23.00
N GLU A 128 -14.07 20.38 21.66
CA GLU A 128 -14.06 21.58 20.82
C GLU A 128 -15.32 22.43 21.02
N THR A 129 -16.51 21.81 20.99
CA THR A 129 -17.77 22.55 21.17
C THR A 129 -17.89 23.17 22.56
N ALA A 130 -17.50 22.44 23.61
CA ALA A 130 -17.52 22.94 24.99
C ALA A 130 -16.52 24.07 25.20
N TYR A 131 -15.34 23.95 24.59
CA TYR A 131 -14.32 25.00 24.60
C TYR A 131 -14.80 26.27 23.90
N ALA A 132 -15.34 26.14 22.69
CA ALA A 132 -15.85 27.27 21.90
C ALA A 132 -17.04 27.99 22.56
N ALA A 133 -17.91 27.23 23.25
CA ALA A 133 -19.02 27.80 24.02
C ALA A 133 -18.52 28.64 25.21
N ARG A 134 -17.40 28.24 25.83
CA ARG A 134 -16.83 28.93 27.00
C ARG A 134 -15.93 30.10 26.64
N SER A 135 -15.16 30.01 25.55
CA SER A 135 -14.19 31.04 25.15
C SER A 135 -14.82 32.23 24.41
N GLY A 136 -16.15 32.27 24.24
CA GLY A 136 -16.86 33.37 23.59
C GLY A 136 -16.52 33.55 22.10
N THR A 137 -15.70 32.66 21.53
CA THR A 137 -15.38 32.58 20.09
C THR A 137 -16.37 31.69 19.33
N GLY A 138 -17.50 31.36 19.96
CA GLY A 138 -18.67 30.83 19.28
C GLY A 138 -19.21 31.88 18.31
N THR A 139 -18.77 31.83 17.06
CA THR A 139 -19.62 32.25 15.95
C THR A 139 -20.86 31.37 16.02
N THR A 140 -21.90 31.88 16.67
CA THR A 140 -23.19 31.23 16.76
C THR A 140 -23.74 31.07 15.36
N LEU A 141 -23.56 29.90 14.75
CA LEU A 141 -24.49 29.38 13.75
C LEU A 141 -25.66 28.72 14.51
N SER A 142 -26.24 29.47 15.44
CA SER A 142 -27.60 29.20 15.91
C SER A 142 -28.52 29.57 14.76
N GLY A 143 -29.51 28.74 14.45
CA GLY A 143 -30.47 28.93 13.35
C GLY A 143 -31.38 30.16 13.49
N ALA A 144 -30.79 31.35 13.63
CA ALA A 144 -31.45 32.63 13.54
C ALA A 144 -31.46 33.06 12.07
N ASN A 145 -32.63 33.51 11.63
CA ASN A 145 -32.91 34.04 10.31
C ASN A 145 -31.76 34.95 9.82
N PRO A 146 -31.08 34.64 8.70
CA PRO A 146 -29.95 35.42 8.19
C PRO A 146 -30.35 36.84 7.74
N PHE A 147 -31.64 37.18 7.81
CA PHE A 147 -32.20 38.50 7.49
C PHE A 147 -32.53 39.36 8.72
N ALA A 148 -32.26 38.90 9.96
CA ALA A 148 -32.65 39.62 11.18
C ALA A 148 -31.68 40.75 11.59
N ALA A 149 -30.42 40.71 11.13
CA ALA A 149 -29.43 41.75 11.37
C ALA A 149 -29.52 42.85 10.29
N GLY A 150 -30.62 43.59 10.25
CA GLY A 150 -30.76 44.67 9.27
C GLY A 150 -32.18 45.15 9.00
N MET A 151 -32.96 45.50 10.03
CA MET A 151 -34.09 46.42 9.81
C MET A 151 -33.52 47.81 9.48
N GLY A 152 -33.13 47.99 8.21
CA GLY A 152 -32.61 49.27 7.71
C GLY A 152 -31.79 49.20 6.42
N SER A 153 -31.39 48.02 5.94
CA SER A 153 -30.61 47.90 4.69
C SER A 153 -31.38 47.09 3.65
N GLY A 154 -31.75 47.74 2.55
CA GLY A 154 -32.43 47.11 1.42
C GLY A 154 -31.55 46.09 0.68
N ASN A 155 -32.21 45.15 0.01
CA ASN A 155 -31.59 44.07 -0.76
C ASN A 155 -30.51 44.59 -1.76
N PRO A 156 -29.22 44.25 -1.58
CA PRO A 156 -28.13 44.75 -2.42
C PRO A 156 -28.13 44.18 -3.84
N PHE A 157 -28.95 43.17 -4.15
CA PHE A 157 -29.07 42.60 -5.49
C PHE A 157 -30.08 43.30 -6.41
N ARG A 158 -30.78 44.34 -5.92
CA ARG A 158 -31.66 45.16 -6.79
C ARG A 158 -30.93 46.18 -7.65
N GLN A 159 -29.63 46.41 -7.44
CA GLN A 159 -28.84 47.36 -8.23
C GLN A 159 -27.93 46.71 -9.28
N ALA A 160 -28.03 45.40 -9.50
CA ALA A 160 -27.22 44.66 -10.49
C ALA A 160 -28.05 44.10 -11.66
N GLU A 161 -29.22 44.67 -11.96
CA GLU A 161 -29.89 44.46 -13.24
C GLU A 161 -29.42 45.49 -14.27
N GLN A 162 -28.53 45.06 -15.17
CA GLN A 162 -28.52 45.29 -16.62
C GLN A 162 -27.08 45.35 -17.17
N ALA A 163 -26.59 44.21 -17.65
CA ALA A 163 -25.61 44.15 -18.73
C ALA A 163 -26.08 43.06 -19.71
N PRO A 164 -26.02 43.29 -21.03
CA PRO A 164 -26.60 42.38 -22.02
C PRO A 164 -25.79 41.08 -22.12
N VAL A 165 -26.51 39.96 -22.11
CA VAL A 165 -26.01 38.61 -22.38
C VAL A 165 -25.58 38.49 -23.85
N VAL A 166 -24.28 38.24 -24.09
CA VAL A 166 -23.80 37.72 -25.38
C VAL A 166 -23.98 36.20 -25.36
N ALA A 167 -24.85 35.70 -26.22
CA ALA A 167 -25.06 34.26 -26.41
C ALA A 167 -23.84 33.65 -27.14
N ALA A 168 -22.92 33.06 -26.37
CA ALA A 168 -21.87 32.20 -26.92
C ALA A 168 -22.46 30.80 -27.15
N ASN A 169 -22.60 30.41 -28.42
CA ASN A 169 -23.15 29.13 -28.83
C ASN A 169 -22.03 28.07 -28.87
N PRO A 170 -22.05 26.99 -28.06
CA PRO A 170 -20.90 26.12 -27.85
C PRO A 170 -20.67 25.04 -28.94
N PHE A 171 -21.32 25.12 -30.11
CA PHE A 171 -21.26 24.06 -31.14
C PHE A 171 -21.24 24.52 -32.62
N ALA A 172 -20.71 25.69 -32.96
CA ALA A 172 -20.60 26.10 -34.37
C ALA A 172 -19.28 25.65 -35.04
N LEU A 173 -19.34 24.59 -35.86
CA LEU A 173 -18.36 24.27 -36.90
C LEU A 173 -18.74 25.02 -38.19
N SER A 174 -17.82 25.82 -38.76
CA SER A 174 -17.92 26.27 -40.16
C SER A 174 -16.55 26.59 -40.76
N ALA A 175 -16.43 26.23 -42.03
CA ALA A 175 -15.20 26.07 -42.79
C ALA A 175 -14.76 27.31 -43.59
N GLY A 176 -13.43 27.40 -43.83
CA GLY A 176 -12.77 28.07 -44.97
C GLY A 176 -12.69 29.61 -44.98
N PRO A 177 -11.74 30.24 -45.70
CA PRO A 177 -11.09 29.74 -46.92
C PRO A 177 -9.54 29.79 -46.97
N ILE A 178 -9.05 29.18 -48.05
CA ILE A 178 -7.68 28.89 -48.49
C ILE A 178 -6.91 30.17 -48.90
N ALA A 179 -5.61 30.24 -48.56
CA ALA A 179 -4.62 30.94 -49.41
C ALA A 179 -3.22 30.31 -49.28
N ASN A 180 -2.62 30.07 -50.45
CA ASN A 180 -1.38 29.35 -50.72
C ASN A 180 -0.11 30.01 -50.16
N SER A 181 0.82 29.18 -49.67
CA SER A 181 2.23 29.26 -50.10
C SER A 181 2.98 27.94 -49.83
N LYS A 182 3.70 27.47 -50.85
CA LYS A 182 4.69 26.36 -50.89
C LYS A 182 5.93 26.92 -51.62
N PRO A 183 7.10 26.26 -51.63
CA PRO A 183 7.69 25.32 -50.66
C PRO A 183 9.18 25.61 -50.35
N GLY A 184 9.68 25.16 -49.21
CA GLY A 184 11.13 25.13 -48.90
C GLY A 184 11.50 23.85 -48.17
N ARG A 185 12.23 22.97 -48.86
CA ARG A 185 12.79 21.70 -48.34
C ARG A 185 13.83 21.96 -47.24
N SER A 186 13.78 21.20 -46.15
CA SER A 186 14.98 20.53 -45.64
C SER A 186 14.60 19.26 -44.88
N SER A 187 15.24 18.20 -45.30
CA SER A 187 15.15 16.81 -44.85
C SER A 187 16.32 16.52 -43.92
N THR A 188 16.07 15.86 -42.79
CA THR A 188 17.04 14.92 -42.20
C THR A 188 16.29 13.81 -41.45
N PRO A 189 16.34 12.56 -41.94
CA PRO A 189 15.97 11.38 -41.18
C PRO A 189 17.21 10.78 -40.49
N MET A 190 17.12 10.48 -39.21
CA MET A 190 18.09 9.58 -38.57
C MET A 190 17.51 8.17 -38.61
N ALA A 191 17.96 7.42 -39.61
CA ALA A 191 17.85 5.98 -39.68
C ALA A 191 19.03 5.37 -38.91
N PHE A 192 18.77 4.34 -38.10
CA PHE A 192 19.76 3.32 -37.80
C PHE A 192 19.25 2.00 -38.36
N THR A 193 19.83 1.62 -39.48
CA THR A 193 19.79 0.27 -40.05
C THR A 193 20.78 -0.62 -39.30
N VAL A 194 20.33 -1.78 -38.84
CA VAL A 194 21.18 -2.97 -38.68
C VAL A 194 20.45 -4.13 -39.34
N ALA A 195 21.07 -4.68 -40.39
CA ALA A 195 20.68 -5.88 -41.11
C ALA A 195 21.29 -7.14 -40.41
N PRO A 196 20.87 -8.36 -40.80
CA PRO A 196 20.67 -9.47 -39.88
C PRO A 196 21.95 -10.22 -39.50
N GLY A 197 22.08 -10.54 -38.22
CA GLY A 197 23.09 -11.44 -37.68
C GLY A 197 22.41 -12.47 -36.79
N TYR A 198 22.54 -13.75 -37.15
CA TYR A 198 22.10 -14.88 -36.35
C TYR A 198 22.75 -14.84 -34.97
N GLY A 199 21.93 -14.78 -33.92
CA GLY A 199 22.40 -14.82 -32.54
C GLY A 199 21.19 -14.89 -31.60
N ALA A 200 21.09 -15.97 -30.85
CA ALA A 200 20.08 -16.20 -29.85
C ALA A 200 20.10 -15.06 -28.80
N GLY A 201 19.20 -14.09 -28.96
CA GLY A 201 18.98 -13.02 -27.99
C GLY A 201 18.32 -13.61 -26.75
N SER A 202 19.08 -13.74 -25.66
CA SER A 202 18.52 -14.05 -24.35
C SER A 202 17.52 -12.95 -23.95
N PRO A 203 16.26 -13.29 -23.64
CA PRO A 203 15.34 -12.32 -23.07
C PRO A 203 15.89 -11.90 -21.70
N GLY A 204 16.25 -10.64 -21.54
CA GLY A 204 16.49 -10.05 -20.23
C GLY A 204 15.19 -10.16 -19.44
N VAL A 205 15.11 -11.13 -18.53
CA VAL A 205 13.96 -11.28 -17.64
C VAL A 205 14.00 -10.08 -16.69
N PRO A 206 13.03 -9.15 -16.73
CA PRO A 206 12.91 -8.18 -15.67
C PRO A 206 12.72 -8.98 -14.39
N ALA A 207 13.61 -8.78 -13.41
CA ALA A 207 13.47 -9.42 -12.11
C ALA A 207 12.02 -9.29 -11.68
N PRO A 208 11.33 -10.38 -11.27
CA PRO A 208 10.03 -10.23 -10.65
C PRO A 208 10.22 -9.18 -9.57
N THR A 209 9.40 -8.14 -9.59
CA THR A 209 9.37 -7.14 -8.53
C THR A 209 8.92 -7.87 -7.27
N GLY A 210 9.87 -8.56 -6.64
CA GLY A 210 9.76 -9.04 -5.29
C GLY A 210 9.28 -7.88 -4.48
N PHE A 211 8.33 -8.17 -3.59
CA PHE A 211 7.82 -7.27 -2.56
C PHE A 211 8.83 -6.15 -2.31
N ALA A 212 8.57 -4.95 -2.85
CA ALA A 212 9.16 -3.78 -2.25
C ALA A 212 8.70 -3.88 -0.79
N PRO A 213 9.61 -3.98 0.21
CA PRO A 213 9.20 -3.89 1.60
C PRO A 213 8.34 -2.65 1.67
N GLY A 214 7.08 -2.84 2.10
CA GLY A 214 6.04 -1.83 2.03
C GLY A 214 6.64 -0.50 2.43
N GLY A 215 6.50 0.51 1.56
CA GLY A 215 7.09 1.82 1.74
C GLY A 215 7.00 2.17 3.20
N TYR A 216 8.17 2.28 3.85
CA TYR A 216 8.26 2.51 5.28
C TYR A 216 7.32 3.66 5.58
N ALA A 217 6.28 3.37 6.37
CA ALA A 217 5.47 4.42 6.95
C ALA A 217 6.41 5.17 7.89
N SER A 218 7.12 6.16 7.34
CA SER A 218 7.67 7.25 8.11
C SER A 218 6.47 7.83 8.83
N SER A 219 6.37 7.51 10.12
CA SER A 219 5.57 8.27 11.05
C SER A 219 6.05 9.72 10.92
N ASN A 220 5.32 10.52 10.14
CA ASN A 220 5.54 11.95 10.03
C ASN A 220 5.26 12.55 11.41
N GLY A 221 6.31 12.61 12.23
CA GLY A 221 6.40 13.53 13.34
C GLY A 221 6.49 14.94 12.76
N ALA A 222 5.34 15.50 12.38
CA ALA A 222 5.23 16.91 12.10
C ALA A 222 5.54 17.65 13.41
N VAL A 223 6.75 18.19 13.52
CA VAL A 223 7.09 19.21 14.52
C VAL A 223 6.34 20.48 14.10
N PRO A 224 5.40 21.02 14.88
CA PRO A 224 4.74 22.26 14.52
C PRO A 224 5.76 23.40 14.66
N GLN A 225 6.21 23.93 13.53
CA GLN A 225 6.95 25.18 13.47
C GLN A 225 5.99 26.30 13.84
N ALA A 226 6.25 26.94 14.98
CA ALA A 226 5.45 28.03 15.53
C ALA A 226 5.49 29.26 14.60
N GLY A 227 4.52 29.35 13.70
CA GLY A 227 4.12 30.58 13.05
C GLY A 227 3.13 31.31 13.95
N VAL A 228 3.53 32.47 14.45
CA VAL A 228 2.71 33.34 15.29
C VAL A 228 1.52 33.86 14.47
N ALA A 229 0.35 33.26 14.66
CA ALA A 229 -0.94 33.82 14.30
C ALA A 229 -1.84 33.71 15.53
N GLY A 230 -2.41 34.83 15.97
CA GLY A 230 -3.18 34.96 17.20
C GLY A 230 -4.52 34.20 17.19
N GLY A 231 -4.43 32.87 17.29
CA GLY A 231 -5.54 31.96 17.54
C GLY A 231 -5.30 31.18 18.83
N ASP A 232 -6.38 30.78 19.47
CA ASP A 232 -6.35 30.03 20.71
C ASP A 232 -5.63 28.67 20.57
N ALA A 233 -4.47 28.51 21.23
CA ALA A 233 -3.60 27.34 21.11
C ALA A 233 -4.30 26.01 21.48
N THR A 234 -5.27 26.04 22.40
CA THR A 234 -6.03 24.85 22.80
C THR A 234 -6.99 24.42 21.71
N LEU A 235 -7.67 25.38 21.09
CA LEU A 235 -8.57 25.14 19.96
C LEU A 235 -7.80 24.62 18.73
N ILE A 236 -6.62 25.18 18.45
CA ILE A 236 -5.75 24.72 17.37
C ILE A 236 -5.35 23.26 17.58
N ARG A 237 -4.88 22.90 18.78
CA ARG A 237 -4.50 21.51 19.10
C ARG A 237 -5.67 20.54 18.98
N LEU A 238 -6.85 20.89 19.52
CA LEU A 238 -8.05 20.05 19.42
C LEU A 238 -8.45 19.83 17.95
N ARG A 239 -8.39 20.88 17.13
CA ARG A 239 -8.68 20.81 15.69
C ARG A 239 -7.65 19.98 14.95
N ASP A 240 -6.37 20.10 15.27
CA ASP A 240 -5.31 19.28 14.67
C ASP A 240 -5.48 17.80 15.02
N ASP A 241 -5.84 17.48 16.26
CA ASP A 241 -6.10 16.11 16.70
C ASP A 241 -7.35 15.54 16.03
N ILE A 242 -8.42 16.35 15.91
CA ILE A 242 -9.63 15.98 15.16
C ILE A 242 -9.33 15.83 13.67
N ALA A 243 -8.51 16.69 13.07
CA ALA A 243 -8.15 16.65 11.65
C ALA A 243 -7.34 15.39 11.35
N ARG A 244 -6.32 15.08 12.17
CA ARG A 244 -5.55 13.82 12.08
C ARG A 244 -6.44 12.58 12.19
N LEU A 245 -7.35 12.57 13.16
CA LEU A 245 -8.34 11.48 13.30
C LEU A 245 -9.37 11.46 12.17
N SER A 246 -9.70 12.62 11.58
CA SER A 246 -10.69 12.77 10.51
C SER A 246 -10.15 12.36 9.17
N ASP A 247 -8.90 12.67 8.86
CA ASP A 247 -8.21 12.13 7.70
C ASP A 247 -8.28 10.61 7.78
N ASP A 248 -7.93 10.02 8.92
CA ASP A 248 -7.89 8.57 9.07
C ASP A 248 -9.26 7.89 9.10
N THR A 249 -10.36 8.60 9.37
CA THR A 249 -11.71 8.02 9.51
C THR A 249 -12.72 8.46 8.45
N GLY A 250 -12.44 9.52 7.70
CA GLY A 250 -13.37 10.10 6.72
C GLY A 250 -13.54 9.25 5.46
N PRO A 251 -14.69 9.38 4.75
CA PRO A 251 -14.85 8.85 3.41
C PRO A 251 -13.78 9.40 2.47
N ARG A 252 -13.19 8.54 1.65
CA ARG A 252 -12.19 8.91 0.64
C ARG A 252 -12.54 8.26 -0.69
N ALA A 253 -12.35 9.00 -1.77
CA ALA A 253 -12.38 8.49 -3.13
C ALA A 253 -10.98 8.68 -3.72
N GLU A 254 -10.40 7.60 -4.25
CA GLU A 254 -9.07 7.59 -4.84
C GLU A 254 -9.16 7.01 -6.25
N MET A 255 -8.42 7.60 -7.19
CA MET A 255 -8.29 7.09 -8.55
C MET A 255 -6.82 6.96 -8.89
N LYS A 256 -6.40 5.76 -9.28
CA LYS A 256 -5.04 5.46 -9.76
C LYS A 256 -5.12 5.04 -11.21
N LEU A 257 -4.19 5.53 -12.02
CA LEU A 257 -3.98 5.06 -13.39
C LEU A 257 -2.58 4.46 -13.46
N GLY A 258 -2.45 3.36 -14.19
CA GLY A 258 -1.22 2.60 -14.34
C GLY A 258 -1.02 2.19 -15.79
N PHE A 259 0.23 2.25 -16.23
CA PHE A 259 0.67 1.67 -17.49
C PHE A 259 1.90 0.81 -17.20
N ARG A 260 1.91 -0.40 -17.74
CA ARG A 260 3.00 -1.36 -17.60
C ARG A 260 3.32 -1.96 -18.95
N GLU A 261 4.61 -2.01 -19.29
CA GLU A 261 5.10 -2.70 -20.49
C GLU A 261 6.19 -3.67 -20.09
N ARG A 262 6.14 -4.86 -20.68
CA ARG A 262 7.13 -5.92 -20.54
C ARG A 262 7.60 -6.29 -21.93
N SER A 263 8.90 -6.14 -22.17
CA SER A 263 9.53 -6.62 -23.39
C SER A 263 9.52 -8.15 -23.43
N GLY A 264 9.48 -8.70 -24.64
CA GLY A 264 9.45 -10.13 -24.86
C GLY A 264 9.22 -10.43 -26.33
N GLU A 265 8.71 -11.62 -26.60
CA GLU A 265 8.33 -12.01 -27.95
C GLU A 265 6.84 -11.75 -28.19
N THR A 266 6.51 -11.10 -29.29
CA THR A 266 5.13 -10.77 -29.68
C THR A 266 4.28 -12.04 -29.80
N GLY A 267 3.10 -11.98 -29.19
CA GLY A 267 2.13 -13.06 -29.06
C GLY A 267 2.41 -14.03 -27.92
N LEU A 268 3.55 -13.90 -27.23
CA LEU A 268 3.97 -14.78 -26.15
C LEU A 268 4.23 -13.98 -24.86
N SER A 269 5.47 -13.56 -24.64
CA SER A 269 5.96 -12.97 -23.38
C SER A 269 6.01 -11.45 -23.37
N GLU A 270 5.91 -10.81 -24.54
CA GLU A 270 5.69 -9.36 -24.64
C GLU A 270 4.30 -9.04 -24.08
N MET A 271 4.17 -7.98 -23.29
CA MET A 271 2.88 -7.58 -22.76
C MET A 271 2.82 -6.09 -22.46
N ARG A 272 1.74 -5.45 -22.88
CA ARG A 272 1.34 -4.10 -22.49
C ARG A 272 0.08 -4.18 -21.65
N GLU A 273 0.04 -3.39 -20.59
CA GLU A 273 -1.09 -3.31 -19.69
C GLU A 273 -1.42 -1.84 -19.41
N LEU A 274 -2.69 -1.52 -19.55
CA LEU A 274 -3.28 -0.28 -19.05
C LEU A 274 -4.25 -0.66 -17.94
N SER A 275 -4.10 -0.05 -16.76
CA SER A 275 -4.99 -0.27 -15.64
C SER A 275 -5.46 1.04 -15.02
N GLY A 276 -6.65 1.03 -14.46
CA GLY A 276 -7.16 2.09 -13.62
C GLY A 276 -7.75 1.47 -12.36
N THR A 277 -7.64 2.11 -11.19
CA THR A 277 -8.28 1.63 -9.96
C THR A 277 -9.01 2.78 -9.31
N ALA A 278 -10.33 2.69 -9.26
CA ALA A 278 -11.17 3.58 -8.48
C ALA A 278 -11.48 2.91 -7.14
N THR A 279 -11.17 3.58 -6.02
CA THR A 279 -11.40 3.07 -4.66
C THR A 279 -12.25 4.03 -3.87
N LEU A 280 -13.33 3.53 -3.29
CA LEU A 280 -14.12 4.23 -2.27
C LEU A 280 -13.82 3.58 -0.93
N SER A 281 -13.51 4.38 0.09
CA SER A 281 -13.20 3.84 1.43
C SER A 281 -13.74 4.73 2.54
N THR A 282 -14.02 4.14 3.70
CA THR A 282 -14.48 4.87 4.88
C THR A 282 -14.07 4.15 6.17
N GLY A 283 -13.96 4.88 7.27
CA GLY A 283 -13.66 4.31 8.58
C GLY A 283 -14.85 3.55 9.17
N VAL A 284 -14.64 2.29 9.61
CA VAL A 284 -15.63 1.44 10.28
C VAL A 284 -14.94 0.58 11.34
N ALA A 285 -15.50 0.52 12.56
CA ALA A 285 -15.06 -0.38 13.64
C ALA A 285 -13.53 -0.37 13.88
N GLY A 286 -12.92 0.80 14.02
CA GLY A 286 -11.47 0.94 14.27
C GLY A 286 -10.55 0.64 13.08
N GLY A 287 -11.12 0.26 11.93
CA GLY A 287 -10.41 0.07 10.66
C GLY A 287 -11.02 0.88 9.52
N ARG A 288 -10.65 0.54 8.28
CA ARG A 288 -11.15 1.16 7.06
C ARG A 288 -11.65 0.07 6.11
N VAL A 289 -12.92 0.17 5.74
CA VAL A 289 -13.50 -0.65 4.68
C VAL A 289 -13.29 0.08 3.36
N SER A 290 -12.89 -0.66 2.32
CA SER A 290 -12.72 -0.14 0.97
C SER A 290 -13.40 -1.04 -0.05
N VAL A 291 -13.96 -0.45 -1.10
CA VAL A 291 -14.42 -1.14 -2.30
C VAL A 291 -13.69 -0.53 -3.49
N SER A 292 -13.15 -1.38 -4.35
CA SER A 292 -12.40 -0.96 -5.53
C SER A 292 -12.90 -1.64 -6.80
N ALA A 293 -12.84 -0.89 -7.89
CA ALA A 293 -13.04 -1.38 -9.25
C ALA A 293 -11.79 -1.06 -10.08
N THR A 294 -11.22 -2.09 -10.70
CA THR A 294 -9.96 -2.03 -11.43
C THR A 294 -10.17 -2.46 -12.88
N PRO A 295 -10.55 -1.55 -13.80
CA PRO A 295 -10.45 -1.82 -15.23
C PRO A 295 -9.00 -2.12 -15.62
N VAL A 296 -8.82 -3.17 -16.41
CA VAL A 296 -7.52 -3.57 -16.97
C VAL A 296 -7.70 -3.99 -18.43
N VAL A 297 -6.75 -3.58 -19.25
CA VAL A 297 -6.59 -4.00 -20.64
C VAL A 297 -5.18 -4.51 -20.80
N ILE A 298 -5.04 -5.75 -21.27
CA ILE A 298 -3.75 -6.39 -21.56
C ILE A 298 -3.68 -6.79 -23.03
N ASP A 299 -2.51 -6.63 -23.64
CA ASP A 299 -2.24 -7.00 -25.03
C ASP A 299 -0.82 -7.54 -25.16
N SER A 300 -0.69 -8.64 -25.89
CA SER A 300 0.59 -9.28 -26.25
C SER A 300 0.79 -9.34 -27.76
N GLY A 301 -0.15 -8.86 -28.59
CA GLY A 301 -0.14 -9.06 -30.04
C GLY A 301 -0.42 -10.52 -30.45
N ARG A 302 -0.13 -10.86 -31.70
CA ARG A 302 -0.42 -12.19 -32.28
C ARG A 302 0.87 -12.97 -32.54
N PRO A 303 0.97 -14.24 -32.12
CA PRO A 303 2.16 -15.03 -32.41
C PRO A 303 2.21 -15.37 -33.90
N THR A 304 3.38 -15.18 -34.51
CA THR A 304 3.62 -15.46 -35.93
C THR A 304 4.96 -16.18 -36.12
N GLY A 305 5.17 -16.83 -37.27
CA GLY A 305 6.42 -17.53 -37.57
C GLY A 305 6.84 -18.52 -36.47
N SER A 306 8.06 -18.36 -35.95
CA SER A 306 8.60 -19.21 -34.87
C SER A 306 7.81 -19.12 -33.56
N ALA A 307 7.23 -17.95 -33.24
CA ALA A 307 6.39 -17.79 -32.05
C ALA A 307 5.13 -18.65 -32.16
N LEU A 308 4.51 -18.67 -33.35
CA LEU A 308 3.30 -19.46 -33.61
C LEU A 308 3.56 -20.96 -33.47
N ALA A 309 4.74 -21.44 -33.89
CA ALA A 309 5.13 -22.83 -33.73
C ALA A 309 5.29 -23.25 -32.24
N ARG A 310 5.62 -22.30 -31.37
CA ARG A 310 5.74 -22.46 -29.91
C ARG A 310 4.47 -22.08 -29.13
N PHE A 311 3.34 -21.93 -29.80
CA PHE A 311 2.08 -21.55 -29.17
C PHE A 311 1.04 -22.66 -29.26
N GLY A 312 0.40 -22.99 -28.15
CA GLY A 312 -0.59 -24.08 -28.08
C GLY A 312 -0.01 -25.42 -28.54
N ARG A 313 -0.72 -26.14 -29.42
CA ARG A 313 -0.29 -27.44 -29.97
C ARG A 313 0.39 -27.35 -31.33
N ASN A 314 0.79 -26.17 -31.80
CA ASN A 314 1.47 -26.02 -33.10
C ASN A 314 2.85 -26.69 -33.21
N ALA A 315 3.48 -27.08 -32.10
CA ALA A 315 4.75 -27.80 -32.14
C ALA A 315 4.64 -29.18 -32.82
N THR A 316 3.47 -29.82 -32.83
CA THR A 316 3.27 -31.11 -33.51
C THR A 316 3.21 -30.95 -35.04
N PRO A 317 2.38 -30.05 -35.62
CA PRO A 317 2.47 -29.70 -37.04
C PRO A 317 3.84 -29.19 -37.48
N GLU A 318 4.56 -28.44 -36.62
CA GLU A 318 5.96 -28.05 -36.86
C GLU A 318 6.85 -29.29 -37.06
N ALA A 319 6.83 -30.20 -36.09
CA ALA A 319 7.62 -31.42 -36.09
C ALA A 319 7.31 -32.34 -37.29
N GLN A 320 6.04 -32.50 -37.63
CA GLN A 320 5.61 -33.29 -38.80
C GLN A 320 6.13 -32.68 -40.11
N GLY A 321 6.08 -31.35 -40.27
CA GLY A 321 6.67 -30.66 -41.42
C GLY A 321 8.17 -30.88 -41.55
N ILE A 322 8.91 -30.80 -40.44
CA ILE A 322 10.36 -31.06 -40.39
C ILE A 322 10.70 -32.48 -40.83
N VAL A 323 10.00 -33.50 -40.29
CA VAL A 323 10.23 -34.91 -40.65
C VAL A 323 9.90 -35.18 -42.12
N ASN A 324 8.84 -34.56 -42.63
CA ASN A 324 8.40 -34.76 -44.01
C ASN A 324 9.14 -33.87 -45.03
N ALA A 325 10.05 -32.99 -44.57
CA ALA A 325 10.70 -31.96 -45.38
C ALA A 325 9.70 -31.08 -46.17
N LEU A 326 8.58 -30.73 -45.54
CA LEU A 326 7.52 -29.89 -46.08
C LEU A 326 7.35 -28.63 -45.23
N PRO A 327 6.78 -27.54 -45.81
CA PRO A 327 6.37 -26.39 -45.01
C PRO A 327 5.44 -26.80 -43.87
N SER A 328 5.75 -26.38 -42.63
CA SER A 328 4.95 -26.70 -41.46
C SER A 328 3.56 -26.06 -41.57
N ALA A 329 2.52 -26.89 -41.55
CA ALA A 329 1.12 -26.45 -41.63
C ALA A 329 0.61 -25.92 -40.26
N LEU A 330 1.20 -24.82 -39.79
CA LEU A 330 0.84 -24.23 -38.49
C LEU A 330 -0.59 -23.67 -38.52
N THR A 331 -1.38 -23.97 -37.49
CA THR A 331 -2.70 -23.37 -37.32
C THR A 331 -2.56 -21.98 -36.71
N GLN A 332 -3.24 -21.02 -37.32
CA GLN A 332 -3.17 -19.62 -36.93
C GLN A 332 -3.81 -19.38 -35.56
N ALA A 333 -3.13 -18.66 -34.68
CA ALA A 333 -3.67 -18.22 -33.40
C ALA A 333 -4.32 -16.84 -33.50
N ASP A 334 -5.29 -16.58 -32.64
CA ASP A 334 -5.87 -15.26 -32.46
C ASP A 334 -4.87 -14.28 -31.83
N THR A 335 -5.17 -12.99 -31.94
CA THR A 335 -4.42 -11.95 -31.22
C THR A 335 -4.60 -12.12 -29.72
N GLN A 336 -3.50 -12.18 -28.97
CA GLN A 336 -3.51 -12.37 -27.53
C GLN A 336 -3.76 -11.03 -26.83
N HIS A 337 -4.98 -10.85 -26.35
CA HIS A 337 -5.41 -9.66 -25.61
C HIS A 337 -6.58 -10.03 -24.69
N ALA A 338 -6.78 -9.25 -23.65
CA ALA A 338 -7.94 -9.38 -22.78
C ALA A 338 -8.26 -8.05 -22.11
N SER A 339 -9.53 -7.83 -21.77
CA SER A 339 -9.93 -6.67 -20.97
C SER A 339 -11.06 -7.02 -20.03
N GLY A 340 -11.14 -6.31 -18.92
CA GLY A 340 -12.18 -6.53 -17.93
C GLY A 340 -12.06 -5.60 -16.74
N VAL A 341 -12.95 -5.77 -15.77
CA VAL A 341 -12.95 -4.99 -14.52
C VAL A 341 -12.86 -5.95 -13.34
N ALA A 342 -11.76 -5.88 -12.58
CA ALA A 342 -11.65 -6.59 -11.32
C ALA A 342 -12.38 -5.80 -10.23
N VAL A 343 -13.10 -6.49 -9.36
CA VAL A 343 -13.77 -5.87 -8.20
C VAL A 343 -13.21 -6.46 -6.92
N ALA A 344 -13.04 -5.64 -5.90
CA ALA A 344 -12.59 -6.11 -4.59
C ALA A 344 -13.22 -5.29 -3.46
N ALA A 345 -13.40 -5.95 -2.33
CA ALA A 345 -13.70 -5.33 -1.04
C ALA A 345 -12.60 -5.70 -0.05
N SER A 346 -12.17 -4.74 0.75
CA SER A 346 -11.16 -4.94 1.78
C SER A 346 -11.54 -4.27 3.10
N TYR A 347 -11.02 -4.82 4.19
CA TYR A 347 -11.02 -4.23 5.50
C TYR A 347 -9.57 -4.18 6.00
N ASP A 348 -9.08 -2.97 6.26
CA ASP A 348 -7.72 -2.71 6.74
C ASP A 348 -7.78 -2.10 8.14
N SER A 349 -7.09 -2.71 9.08
CA SER A 349 -6.95 -2.27 10.47
C SER A 349 -5.48 -2.35 10.88
N PRO A 350 -5.07 -1.73 12.02
CA PRO A 350 -3.67 -1.73 12.42
C PRO A 350 -3.01 -3.12 12.51
N GLY A 351 -3.77 -4.17 12.87
CA GLY A 351 -3.23 -5.52 13.06
C GLY A 351 -3.65 -6.55 12.01
N VAL A 352 -4.69 -6.27 11.19
CA VAL A 352 -5.18 -7.22 10.19
C VAL A 352 -5.68 -6.53 8.94
N ARG A 353 -5.45 -7.16 7.79
CA ARG A 353 -6.08 -6.85 6.52
C ARG A 353 -6.79 -8.09 5.98
N ILE A 354 -8.02 -7.91 5.54
CA ILE A 354 -8.82 -8.92 4.85
C ILE A 354 -9.24 -8.34 3.51
N GLU A 355 -9.13 -9.12 2.45
CA GLU A 355 -9.51 -8.73 1.10
C GLU A 355 -10.18 -9.89 0.39
N VAL A 356 -11.26 -9.60 -0.34
CA VAL A 356 -11.95 -10.55 -1.22
C VAL A 356 -12.28 -9.82 -2.51
N GLY A 357 -12.00 -10.44 -3.63
CA GLY A 357 -12.27 -9.85 -4.93
C GLY A 357 -12.38 -10.89 -6.02
N SER A 358 -12.18 -10.45 -7.25
CA SER A 358 -12.17 -11.29 -8.43
C SER A 358 -11.04 -10.94 -9.37
N THR A 359 -10.68 -11.87 -10.26
CA THR A 359 -10.03 -11.51 -11.51
C THR A 359 -10.96 -10.64 -12.36
N PRO A 360 -10.44 -9.95 -13.39
CA PRO A 360 -11.26 -9.06 -14.20
C PRO A 360 -12.48 -9.73 -14.83
N ILE A 361 -13.66 -9.21 -14.52
CA ILE A 361 -14.92 -9.59 -15.18
C ILE A 361 -14.86 -9.03 -16.60
N GLY A 362 -14.99 -9.91 -17.60
CA GLY A 362 -14.77 -9.60 -19.01
C GLY A 362 -13.66 -10.45 -19.65
N PHE A 363 -12.76 -11.01 -18.83
CA PHE A 363 -11.97 -12.16 -19.26
C PHE A 363 -12.89 -13.37 -19.50
N ASP A 364 -12.42 -14.33 -20.29
CA ASP A 364 -13.17 -15.56 -20.63
C ASP A 364 -13.77 -16.26 -19.40
N ASN A 365 -13.00 -16.34 -18.31
CA ASN A 365 -13.44 -16.87 -17.02
C ASN A 365 -13.10 -15.89 -15.90
N THR A 366 -13.94 -15.82 -14.87
CA THR A 366 -13.69 -15.03 -13.66
C THR A 366 -13.43 -15.94 -12.47
N GLU A 367 -12.36 -15.65 -11.72
CA GLU A 367 -11.93 -16.39 -10.55
C GLU A 367 -12.01 -15.52 -9.29
N VAL A 368 -12.34 -16.12 -8.14
CA VAL A 368 -12.37 -15.41 -6.86
C VAL A 368 -10.96 -15.24 -6.30
N THR A 369 -10.60 -14.03 -5.91
CA THR A 369 -9.36 -13.73 -5.18
C THR A 369 -9.67 -13.47 -3.72
N TRP A 370 -8.71 -13.74 -2.85
CA TRP A 370 -8.84 -13.42 -1.43
C TRP A 370 -7.46 -13.32 -0.78
N GLY A 371 -7.39 -12.56 0.31
CA GLY A 371 -6.18 -12.36 1.07
C GLY A 371 -6.47 -12.08 2.53
N PHE A 372 -5.71 -12.71 3.40
CA PHE A 372 -5.66 -12.42 4.82
C PHE A 372 -4.23 -12.06 5.18
N THR A 373 -4.03 -10.99 5.94
CA THR A 373 -2.71 -10.57 6.43
C THR A 373 -2.81 -10.13 7.88
N ALA A 374 -2.04 -10.75 8.75
CA ALA A 374 -1.85 -10.32 10.14
C ALA A 374 -0.53 -9.57 10.28
N LYS A 375 -0.50 -8.49 11.07
CA LYS A 375 0.65 -7.61 11.29
C LYS A 375 0.89 -7.36 12.79
N PRO A 376 1.21 -8.38 13.59
CA PRO A 376 1.49 -8.18 15.01
C PRO A 376 2.73 -7.31 15.23
N GLN A 377 2.61 -6.32 16.11
CA GLN A 377 3.75 -5.57 16.63
C GLN A 377 4.28 -6.32 17.86
N LEU A 378 5.48 -6.90 17.74
CA LEU A 378 6.07 -7.71 18.81
C LEU A 378 6.79 -6.84 19.85
N SER A 379 7.43 -5.76 19.40
CA SER A 379 8.04 -4.74 20.24
C SER A 379 8.02 -3.37 19.54
N ARG A 380 8.73 -2.37 20.08
CA ARG A 380 8.89 -1.06 19.43
C ARG A 380 9.77 -1.11 18.18
N THR A 381 10.65 -2.10 18.09
CA THR A 381 11.65 -2.24 17.02
C THR A 381 11.46 -3.50 16.20
N VAL A 382 10.70 -4.49 16.70
CA VAL A 382 10.45 -5.76 16.01
C VAL A 382 9.01 -5.82 15.55
N SER A 383 8.83 -5.99 14.24
CA SER A 383 7.52 -6.22 13.64
C SER A 383 7.49 -7.55 12.89
N ALA A 384 6.33 -8.20 12.91
CA ALA A 384 6.12 -9.42 12.15
C ALA A 384 4.87 -9.28 11.28
N GLN A 385 4.86 -10.00 10.17
CA GLN A 385 3.70 -10.09 9.30
C GLN A 385 3.54 -11.53 8.81
N GLY A 386 2.31 -12.01 8.75
CA GLY A 386 1.95 -13.29 8.14
C GLY A 386 0.82 -13.08 7.16
N TRP A 387 0.83 -13.77 6.02
CA TRP A 387 -0.22 -13.67 5.03
C TRP A 387 -0.57 -15.01 4.41
N VAL A 388 -1.82 -15.14 3.98
CA VAL A 388 -2.31 -16.23 3.13
C VAL A 388 -3.20 -15.60 2.08
N LYS A 389 -3.00 -15.94 0.81
CA LYS A 389 -3.70 -15.34 -0.31
C LYS A 389 -3.89 -16.29 -1.50
N ARG A 390 -4.93 -16.00 -2.28
CA ARG A 390 -5.20 -16.54 -3.61
C ARG A 390 -5.30 -15.38 -4.60
N GLU A 391 -4.40 -15.33 -5.57
CA GLU A 391 -4.30 -14.24 -6.55
C GLU A 391 -3.87 -14.77 -7.93
N PRO A 392 -4.20 -14.05 -9.03
CA PRO A 392 -3.77 -14.44 -10.38
C PRO A 392 -2.27 -14.22 -10.58
N VAL A 393 -1.68 -15.01 -11.48
CA VAL A 393 -0.34 -14.77 -12.02
C VAL A 393 -0.48 -13.86 -13.23
N THR A 394 0.23 -12.73 -13.22
CA THR A 394 0.01 -11.62 -14.18
C THR A 394 1.21 -11.41 -15.10
N ASP A 395 1.96 -12.45 -15.41
CA ASP A 395 3.24 -12.36 -16.14
C ASP A 395 3.04 -12.21 -17.66
N SER A 396 1.91 -12.71 -18.16
CA SER A 396 1.55 -12.79 -19.58
C SER A 396 0.02 -12.88 -19.74
N VAL A 397 -0.49 -12.67 -20.96
CA VAL A 397 -1.92 -12.89 -21.27
C VAL A 397 -2.35 -14.32 -20.95
N VAL A 398 -1.52 -15.33 -21.29
CA VAL A 398 -1.81 -16.75 -21.01
C VAL A 398 -1.90 -17.01 -19.50
N SER A 399 -0.94 -16.52 -18.71
CA SER A 399 -0.97 -16.72 -17.26
C SER A 399 -2.12 -15.96 -16.59
N TYR A 400 -2.47 -14.77 -17.07
CA TYR A 400 -3.46 -13.91 -16.41
C TYR A 400 -4.90 -14.20 -16.83
N ALA A 401 -5.18 -14.14 -18.14
CA ALA A 401 -6.52 -14.26 -18.70
C ALA A 401 -6.81 -15.67 -19.23
N GLY A 402 -5.77 -16.45 -19.54
CA GLY A 402 -5.90 -17.68 -20.32
C GLY A 402 -6.15 -17.40 -21.80
N THR A 403 -6.11 -18.45 -22.62
CA THR A 403 -6.30 -18.38 -24.07
C THR A 403 -6.79 -19.72 -24.63
N ARG A 404 -6.94 -19.84 -25.95
CA ARG A 404 -7.45 -21.05 -26.64
C ARG A 404 -6.45 -21.60 -27.64
N ASP A 405 -6.30 -22.92 -27.66
CA ASP A 405 -5.37 -23.63 -28.53
C ASP A 405 -5.80 -23.45 -29.98
N PRO A 406 -4.96 -22.87 -30.86
CA PRO A 406 -5.34 -22.72 -32.26
C PRO A 406 -5.64 -24.05 -32.94
N VAL A 407 -5.02 -25.15 -32.49
CA VAL A 407 -5.18 -26.46 -33.14
C VAL A 407 -6.45 -27.18 -32.68
N THR A 408 -6.72 -27.22 -31.37
CA THR A 408 -7.84 -28.00 -30.80
C THR A 408 -9.04 -27.14 -30.36
N GLY A 409 -8.86 -25.84 -30.17
CA GLY A 409 -9.86 -24.94 -29.58
C GLY A 409 -9.99 -25.04 -28.06
N GLU A 410 -9.27 -25.96 -27.41
CA GLU A 410 -9.27 -26.13 -25.95
C GLU A 410 -8.69 -24.91 -25.25
N ARG A 411 -9.30 -24.52 -24.12
CA ARG A 411 -8.82 -23.39 -23.32
C ARG A 411 -7.65 -23.83 -22.44
N TRP A 412 -6.64 -22.99 -22.26
CA TRP A 412 -5.59 -23.20 -21.27
C TRP A 412 -5.06 -21.90 -20.67
N GLY A 413 -4.32 -21.98 -19.55
CA GLY A 413 -3.72 -20.84 -18.89
C GLY A 413 -4.50 -20.42 -17.65
N GLN A 414 -4.68 -19.10 -17.44
CA GLN A 414 -5.34 -18.51 -16.27
C GLN A 414 -4.86 -19.12 -14.95
N VAL A 415 -3.59 -18.89 -14.67
CA VAL A 415 -2.89 -19.46 -13.53
C VAL A 415 -3.19 -18.63 -12.28
N MET A 416 -3.70 -19.30 -11.26
CA MET A 416 -3.87 -18.77 -9.92
C MET A 416 -2.76 -19.32 -9.02
N ARG A 417 -2.22 -18.48 -8.12
CA ARG A 417 -1.35 -18.92 -7.03
C ARG A 417 -2.08 -18.82 -5.70
N THR A 418 -2.03 -19.89 -4.92
CA THR A 418 -2.60 -19.96 -3.56
C THR A 418 -1.52 -20.39 -2.59
N GLY A 419 -1.33 -19.61 -1.53
CA GLY A 419 -0.26 -19.86 -0.59
C GLY A 419 -0.12 -18.74 0.43
N GLY A 420 1.02 -18.71 1.11
CA GLY A 420 1.24 -17.75 2.18
C GLY A 420 2.71 -17.61 2.52
N GLY A 421 2.97 -16.72 3.46
CA GLY A 421 4.31 -16.44 3.93
C GLY A 421 4.31 -15.74 5.26
N ALA A 422 5.52 -15.55 5.77
CA ALA A 422 5.78 -14.80 6.98
C ALA A 422 7.02 -13.94 6.76
N SER A 423 7.02 -12.77 7.38
CA SER A 423 8.14 -11.85 7.44
C SER A 423 8.39 -11.40 8.86
N LEU A 424 9.66 -11.15 9.14
CA LEU A 424 10.14 -10.55 10.38
C LEU A 424 11.04 -9.39 10.00
N SER A 425 10.86 -8.26 10.68
CA SER A 425 11.77 -7.13 10.56
C SER A 425 12.14 -6.59 11.93
N TRP A 426 13.39 -6.15 12.02
CA TRP A 426 13.89 -5.33 13.09
C TRP A 426 14.30 -3.98 12.49
N ASP A 427 13.80 -2.89 13.06
CA ASP A 427 14.15 -1.52 12.70
C ASP A 427 14.37 -0.71 13.97
N ASP A 428 15.50 -0.01 14.03
CA ASP A 428 15.82 0.94 15.08
C ASP A 428 16.43 2.20 14.45
N GLU A 429 15.76 3.34 14.68
CA GLU A 429 16.16 4.66 14.19
C GLU A 429 16.45 4.75 12.66
N GLY A 430 15.83 3.87 11.86
CA GLY A 430 15.96 3.78 10.41
C GLY A 430 17.11 2.91 9.91
N THR A 431 17.81 2.22 10.80
CA THR A 431 18.62 1.04 10.45
C THR A 431 17.76 -0.19 10.66
N GLY A 432 17.69 -1.07 9.67
CA GLY A 432 16.84 -2.24 9.79
C GLY A 432 17.35 -3.44 9.02
N VAL A 433 16.90 -4.61 9.45
CA VAL A 433 17.06 -5.89 8.77
C VAL A 433 15.71 -6.57 8.66
N TYR A 434 15.52 -7.30 7.58
CA TYR A 434 14.30 -8.05 7.36
C TYR A 434 14.61 -9.38 6.69
N ALA A 435 13.74 -10.34 6.95
CA ALA A 435 13.71 -11.59 6.24
C ALA A 435 12.26 -12.02 6.05
N ASP A 436 11.95 -12.61 4.90
CA ASP A 436 10.66 -13.21 4.64
C ASP A 436 10.78 -14.50 3.85
N VAL A 437 9.83 -15.39 4.08
CA VAL A 437 9.72 -16.68 3.40
C VAL A 437 8.28 -16.91 2.98
N SER A 438 8.08 -17.49 1.81
CA SER A 438 6.75 -17.80 1.31
C SER A 438 6.74 -19.03 0.42
N GLY A 439 5.58 -19.67 0.33
CA GLY A 439 5.35 -20.85 -0.50
C GLY A 439 3.97 -20.81 -1.13
N TYR A 440 3.89 -21.17 -2.40
CA TYR A 440 2.67 -21.12 -3.20
C TYR A 440 2.49 -22.37 -4.04
N ARG A 441 1.22 -22.74 -4.24
CA ARG A 441 0.79 -23.71 -5.26
C ARG A 441 0.18 -22.94 -6.43
N TYR A 442 0.54 -23.33 -7.63
CA TYR A 442 0.08 -22.73 -8.88
C TYR A 442 -0.81 -23.71 -9.63
N THR A 443 -1.99 -23.25 -10.02
CA THR A 443 -3.02 -24.05 -10.70
C THR A 443 -3.69 -23.19 -11.75
N GLY A 444 -3.85 -23.71 -12.97
CA GLY A 444 -4.60 -23.07 -14.05
C GLY A 444 -5.38 -24.11 -14.86
N GLU A 445 -6.17 -23.64 -15.80
CA GLU A 445 -6.96 -24.48 -16.70
C GLU A 445 -6.02 -25.19 -17.69
N ASN A 446 -6.03 -26.53 -17.72
CA ASN A 446 -5.14 -27.33 -18.55
C ASN A 446 -3.64 -26.95 -18.45
N VAL A 447 -3.22 -26.44 -17.28
CA VAL A 447 -1.82 -26.12 -16.98
C VAL A 447 -1.24 -27.13 -16.01
N ARG A 448 0.02 -27.52 -16.19
CA ARG A 448 0.70 -28.39 -15.24
C ARG A 448 0.82 -27.70 -13.88
N ARG A 449 0.33 -28.38 -12.84
CA ARG A 449 0.42 -27.89 -11.45
C ARG A 449 1.86 -27.63 -11.05
N ASN A 450 2.11 -26.52 -10.36
CA ASN A 450 3.44 -26.15 -9.91
C ASN A 450 3.43 -25.78 -8.42
N ARG A 451 4.61 -25.80 -7.80
CA ARG A 451 4.86 -25.23 -6.47
C ARG A 451 6.07 -24.34 -6.56
N GLY A 452 6.03 -23.23 -5.84
CA GLY A 452 7.12 -22.26 -5.80
C GLY A 452 7.38 -21.82 -4.37
N TYR A 453 8.65 -21.62 -4.05
CA TYR A 453 9.13 -21.11 -2.77
C TYR A 453 9.96 -19.87 -3.01
N GLN A 454 9.87 -18.92 -2.09
CA GLN A 454 10.63 -17.69 -2.14
C GLN A 454 11.17 -17.37 -0.74
N ALA A 455 12.40 -16.87 -0.70
CA ALA A 455 12.99 -16.27 0.49
C ALA A 455 13.62 -14.93 0.11
N ASN A 456 13.38 -13.90 0.91
CA ASN A 456 14.08 -12.63 0.79
C ASN A 456 14.77 -12.31 2.12
N ALA A 457 15.92 -11.65 2.04
CA ALA A 457 16.60 -11.11 3.20
C ALA A 457 17.34 -9.84 2.81
N GLY A 458 17.32 -8.84 3.70
CA GLY A 458 18.00 -7.59 3.43
C GLY A 458 18.24 -6.77 4.66
N GLY A 459 19.02 -5.71 4.46
CA GLY A 459 19.29 -4.72 5.48
C GLY A 459 19.48 -3.35 4.85
N TYR A 460 19.24 -2.31 5.64
CA TYR A 460 19.37 -0.93 5.22
C TYR A 460 19.81 -0.06 6.38
N LEU A 461 20.46 1.06 6.06
CA LEU A 461 20.88 2.06 7.02
C LEU A 461 20.84 3.47 6.40
N PRO A 462 20.62 4.52 7.20
CA PRO A 462 20.74 5.89 6.72
C PRO A 462 22.22 6.21 6.48
N LEU A 463 22.54 6.62 5.26
CA LEU A 463 23.87 7.14 4.90
C LEU A 463 23.97 8.64 5.17
N TYR A 464 22.83 9.34 5.07
CA TYR A 464 22.72 10.77 5.33
C TYR A 464 21.29 11.09 5.76
N ARG A 465 21.12 11.98 6.74
CA ARG A 465 19.81 12.45 7.20
C ARG A 465 19.90 13.92 7.62
N ASP A 466 18.96 14.72 7.15
CA ASP A 466 18.75 16.11 7.52
C ASP A 466 17.24 16.39 7.70
N GLY A 467 16.84 17.61 8.07
CA GLY A 467 15.45 17.97 8.36
C GLY A 467 14.44 17.74 7.21
N HIS A 468 14.92 17.67 5.96
CA HIS A 468 14.08 17.47 4.78
C HIS A 468 14.50 16.30 3.89
N SER A 469 15.65 15.69 4.15
CA SER A 469 16.26 14.73 3.24
C SER A 469 16.77 13.50 3.97
N THR A 470 16.62 12.32 3.38
CA THR A 470 17.23 11.08 3.88
C THR A 470 17.77 10.28 2.71
N LEU A 471 19.05 9.91 2.79
CA LEU A 471 19.69 8.96 1.90
C LEU A 471 19.87 7.64 2.64
N THR A 472 19.34 6.56 2.08
CA THR A 472 19.41 5.20 2.64
C THR A 472 20.16 4.29 1.68
N GLY A 473 21.11 3.54 2.20
CA GLY A 473 21.79 2.46 1.47
C GLY A 473 21.34 1.12 2.02
N GLY A 474 21.33 0.08 1.19
CA GLY A 474 20.98 -1.26 1.64
C GLY A 474 21.56 -2.38 0.77
N LEU A 475 21.25 -3.59 1.22
CA LEU A 475 21.51 -4.85 0.54
C LEU A 475 20.21 -5.66 0.55
N ASN A 476 19.88 -6.27 -0.59
CA ASN A 476 18.74 -7.16 -0.72
C ASN A 476 19.17 -8.44 -1.42
N LEU A 477 18.73 -9.58 -0.89
CA LEU A 477 18.93 -10.91 -1.42
C LEU A 477 17.55 -11.55 -1.66
N ASN A 478 17.36 -12.12 -2.84
CA ASN A 478 16.13 -12.82 -3.22
C ASN A 478 16.49 -14.20 -3.77
N TRP A 479 15.87 -15.23 -3.22
CA TRP A 479 15.97 -16.59 -3.70
C TRP A 479 14.58 -17.12 -4.06
N GLN A 480 14.47 -17.83 -5.18
CA GLN A 480 13.25 -18.51 -5.61
C GLN A 480 13.56 -19.88 -6.19
N ALA A 481 12.63 -20.82 -6.04
CA ALA A 481 12.71 -22.14 -6.63
C ALA A 481 11.31 -22.69 -6.95
N PHE A 482 11.19 -23.40 -8.08
CA PHE A 482 9.94 -23.97 -8.57
C PHE A 482 10.09 -25.44 -8.97
N ASP A 483 9.06 -26.25 -8.70
CA ASP A 483 9.04 -27.68 -9.03
C ASP A 483 9.14 -27.93 -10.55
N ASN A 484 8.54 -27.06 -11.37
CA ASN A 484 8.47 -27.23 -12.83
C ASN A 484 8.72 -25.91 -13.55
N ASN A 485 9.42 -25.96 -14.67
CA ASN A 485 9.59 -24.83 -15.59
C ASN A 485 8.32 -24.66 -16.42
N GLN A 486 7.66 -23.52 -16.26
CA GLN A 486 6.38 -23.14 -16.89
C GLN A 486 6.50 -21.83 -17.68
N ASN A 487 7.72 -21.45 -18.07
CA ASN A 487 8.02 -20.20 -18.77
C ASN A 487 7.56 -20.18 -20.24
N TYR A 488 7.04 -21.31 -20.75
CA TYR A 488 6.70 -21.50 -22.15
C TYR A 488 5.20 -21.36 -22.43
N PHE A 489 4.83 -21.42 -23.71
CA PHE A 489 3.49 -21.07 -24.21
C PHE A 489 2.85 -22.17 -25.06
N THR A 490 3.44 -23.37 -25.10
CA THR A 490 2.77 -24.55 -25.64
C THR A 490 1.71 -25.05 -24.67
N TYR A 491 0.72 -25.76 -25.21
CA TYR A 491 -0.40 -26.28 -24.42
C TYR A 491 0.09 -27.10 -23.22
N GLY A 492 -0.43 -26.80 -22.03
CA GLY A 492 0.04 -27.38 -20.78
C GLY A 492 0.97 -26.49 -19.95
N HIS A 493 1.62 -25.50 -20.56
CA HIS A 493 2.44 -24.52 -19.84
C HIS A 493 1.65 -23.29 -19.41
N GLY A 494 2.13 -22.64 -18.35
CA GLY A 494 1.48 -21.47 -17.77
C GLY A 494 1.93 -20.11 -18.30
N GLY A 495 3.03 -20.03 -19.06
CA GLY A 495 3.55 -18.76 -19.59
C GLY A 495 4.02 -17.78 -18.51
N TYR A 496 4.62 -18.26 -17.41
CA TYR A 496 5.12 -17.43 -16.31
C TYR A 496 6.51 -17.86 -15.84
N PHE A 497 7.29 -16.90 -15.33
CA PHE A 497 8.66 -17.16 -14.92
C PHE A 497 8.70 -18.07 -13.69
N SER A 498 9.29 -19.27 -13.85
CA SER A 498 9.28 -20.33 -12.84
C SER A 498 10.59 -21.15 -12.88
N PRO A 499 11.73 -20.50 -12.59
CA PRO A 499 13.04 -21.14 -12.60
C PRO A 499 13.18 -22.19 -11.49
N GLN A 500 14.00 -23.20 -11.71
CA GLN A 500 14.30 -24.20 -10.69
C GLN A 500 15.18 -23.63 -9.59
N SER A 501 16.06 -22.69 -9.97
CA SER A 501 16.85 -21.90 -9.03
C SER A 501 16.96 -20.48 -9.55
N PHE A 502 16.67 -19.51 -8.71
CA PHE A 502 16.90 -18.09 -8.98
C PHE A 502 17.50 -17.45 -7.74
N LEU A 503 18.58 -16.71 -7.93
CA LEU A 503 19.22 -15.91 -6.89
C LEU A 503 19.49 -14.52 -7.46
N SER A 504 19.05 -13.48 -6.76
CA SER A 504 19.45 -12.12 -7.05
C SER A 504 19.92 -11.38 -5.81
N MET A 505 20.91 -10.51 -6.03
CA MET A 505 21.47 -9.60 -5.04
C MET A 505 21.42 -8.19 -5.59
N SER A 506 20.91 -7.23 -4.83
CA SER A 506 20.89 -5.81 -5.21
C SER A 506 21.34 -4.89 -4.09
N LEU A 507 21.91 -3.75 -4.47
CA LEU A 507 22.45 -2.72 -3.57
C LEU A 507 21.61 -1.44 -3.72
N PRO A 508 20.39 -1.38 -3.14
CA PRO A 508 19.53 -0.21 -3.27
C PRO A 508 20.11 1.02 -2.58
N ILE A 509 20.07 2.15 -3.29
CA ILE A 509 20.33 3.50 -2.78
C ILE A 509 19.05 4.31 -3.00
N ARG A 510 18.49 4.85 -1.93
CA ARG A 510 17.23 5.59 -1.95
C ARG A 510 17.41 6.97 -1.36
N TYR A 511 16.98 7.99 -2.10
CA TYR A 511 16.88 9.37 -1.64
C TYR A 511 15.41 9.73 -1.45
N ALA A 512 15.06 10.17 -0.24
CA ALA A 512 13.75 10.71 0.09
C ALA A 512 13.88 12.18 0.45
N TYR A 513 12.99 13.00 -0.10
CA TYR A 513 12.86 14.42 0.20
C TYR A 513 11.44 14.71 0.67
N ASN A 514 11.28 15.39 1.79
CA ASN A 514 9.98 15.73 2.36
C ASN A 514 9.97 17.18 2.84
N SER A 515 9.02 17.94 2.32
CA SER A 515 8.75 19.33 2.67
C SER A 515 7.26 19.52 2.95
N THR A 516 6.84 20.74 3.28
CA THR A 516 5.43 21.04 3.53
C THR A 516 4.53 20.83 2.31
N ARG A 517 5.06 21.02 1.10
CA ARG A 517 4.29 20.94 -0.17
C ARG A 517 4.67 19.74 -1.04
N TRP A 518 5.94 19.36 -1.02
CA TRP A 518 6.48 18.32 -1.90
C TRP A 518 7.00 17.14 -1.11
N GLU A 519 6.73 15.96 -1.62
CA GLU A 519 7.31 14.70 -1.18
C GLU A 519 7.87 13.97 -2.40
N GLY A 520 9.19 13.74 -2.42
CA GLY A 520 9.91 13.12 -3.51
C GLY A 520 10.65 11.88 -3.06
N ARG A 521 10.68 10.84 -3.89
CA ARG A 521 11.54 9.66 -3.69
C ARG A 521 12.22 9.31 -5.00
N LEU A 522 13.49 8.93 -4.91
CA LEU A 522 14.29 8.42 -6.01
C LEU A 522 15.05 7.19 -5.50
N GLY A 523 14.97 6.09 -6.22
CA GLY A 523 15.65 4.84 -5.90
C GLY A 523 16.45 4.34 -7.09
N VAL A 524 17.65 3.82 -6.84
CA VAL A 524 18.42 3.04 -7.80
C VAL A 524 18.92 1.78 -7.10
N ALA A 525 18.95 0.65 -7.79
CA ALA A 525 19.46 -0.60 -7.25
C ALA A 525 20.21 -1.38 -8.33
N PRO A 526 21.53 -1.16 -8.49
CA PRO A 526 22.37 -2.08 -9.24
C PRO A 526 22.42 -3.43 -8.52
N GLY A 527 22.53 -4.50 -9.28
CA GLY A 527 22.54 -5.85 -8.75
C GLY A 527 23.04 -6.88 -9.75
N TYR A 528 23.03 -8.12 -9.29
CA TYR A 528 23.40 -9.30 -10.04
C TYR A 528 22.34 -10.37 -9.84
N GLN A 529 22.03 -11.11 -10.90
CA GLN A 529 21.06 -12.19 -10.84
C GLN A 529 21.58 -13.41 -11.60
N SER A 530 21.25 -14.59 -11.09
CA SER A 530 21.55 -15.88 -11.71
C SER A 530 20.31 -16.74 -11.63
N PHE A 531 19.98 -17.42 -12.73
CA PHE A 531 18.87 -18.36 -12.75
C PHE A 531 19.15 -19.58 -13.61
N GLU A 532 18.52 -20.67 -13.21
CA GLU A 532 18.56 -21.95 -13.89
C GLU A 532 17.13 -22.46 -14.10
N GLN A 533 16.91 -22.97 -15.30
CA GLN A 533 15.66 -23.54 -15.77
C GLN A 533 15.96 -24.94 -16.29
N ASP A 534 15.32 -25.94 -15.73
CA ASP A 534 15.41 -27.32 -16.18
C ASP A 534 14.73 -27.49 -17.54
N ARG A 535 15.19 -28.53 -18.25
CA ARG A 535 14.54 -29.05 -19.44
C ARG A 535 13.07 -29.36 -19.14
N ALA A 536 12.17 -28.98 -20.04
CA ALA A 536 10.74 -29.22 -19.89
C ALA A 536 10.13 -29.89 -21.14
N PRO A 537 9.16 -30.82 -20.98
CA PRO A 537 8.42 -31.34 -22.13
C PRO A 537 7.64 -30.23 -22.84
N ILE A 538 7.45 -30.37 -24.14
CA ILE A 538 6.63 -29.44 -24.93
C ILE A 538 5.16 -29.50 -24.50
N TYR A 539 4.62 -30.69 -24.21
CA TYR A 539 3.26 -30.88 -23.70
C TYR A 539 3.27 -31.50 -22.29
N PRO A 540 3.47 -30.70 -21.24
CA PRO A 540 3.63 -31.21 -19.87
C PRO A 540 2.35 -31.82 -19.27
N THR A 541 1.20 -31.62 -19.91
CA THR A 541 -0.11 -32.15 -19.49
C THR A 541 -0.68 -33.21 -20.44
N ASP A 542 -0.06 -33.45 -21.59
CA ASP A 542 -0.52 -34.43 -22.59
C ASP A 542 0.63 -35.40 -22.95
N PRO A 543 0.76 -36.52 -22.21
CA PRO A 543 1.82 -37.51 -22.46
C PRO A 543 1.73 -38.16 -23.85
N ASN A 544 0.55 -38.26 -24.44
CA ASN A 544 0.38 -38.89 -25.75
C ASN A 544 0.91 -37.98 -26.86
N ALA A 545 0.54 -36.70 -26.83
CA ALA A 545 1.09 -35.70 -27.76
C ALA A 545 2.61 -35.54 -27.57
N GLN A 546 3.10 -35.62 -26.33
CA GLN A 546 4.53 -35.59 -26.04
C GLN A 546 5.26 -36.82 -26.63
N ALA A 547 4.68 -38.02 -26.51
CA ALA A 547 5.24 -39.23 -27.10
C ALA A 547 5.27 -39.18 -28.64
N GLU A 548 4.29 -38.54 -29.27
CA GLU A 548 4.30 -38.30 -30.72
C GLU A 548 5.50 -37.42 -31.12
N LEU A 549 5.73 -36.31 -30.41
CA LEU A 549 6.90 -35.46 -30.64
C LEU A 549 8.22 -36.22 -30.45
N ASP A 550 8.30 -37.08 -29.44
CA ASP A 550 9.49 -37.92 -29.21
C ASP A 550 9.71 -38.93 -30.34
N ALA A 551 8.65 -39.52 -30.88
CA ALA A 551 8.73 -40.41 -32.04
C ALA A 551 9.11 -39.66 -33.34
N LEU A 552 8.71 -38.39 -33.48
CA LEU A 552 9.14 -37.53 -34.59
C LEU A 552 10.62 -37.12 -34.44
N LYS A 553 11.06 -36.80 -33.21
CA LYS A 553 12.47 -36.54 -32.88
C LYS A 553 13.38 -37.70 -33.20
N ALA A 554 12.94 -38.93 -32.92
CA ALA A 554 13.70 -40.13 -33.26
C ALA A 554 13.90 -40.31 -34.78
N ARG A 555 13.01 -39.74 -35.60
CA ARG A 555 13.10 -39.77 -37.08
C ARG A 555 13.92 -38.61 -37.64
N ASN A 556 13.86 -37.44 -37.01
CA ASN A 556 14.66 -36.29 -37.40
C ASN A 556 15.12 -35.51 -36.15
N THR A 557 16.42 -35.40 -35.97
CA THR A 557 17.04 -34.70 -34.84
C THR A 557 16.81 -33.19 -34.83
N ASP A 558 16.28 -32.59 -35.89
CA ASP A 558 15.93 -31.16 -35.94
C ASP A 558 14.58 -30.87 -35.26
N VAL A 559 13.74 -31.88 -35.06
CA VAL A 559 12.49 -31.74 -34.31
C VAL A 559 12.80 -31.32 -32.87
N ARG A 560 11.96 -30.47 -32.28
CA ARG A 560 12.01 -30.17 -30.85
C ARG A 560 10.92 -30.95 -30.13
N SER A 561 11.29 -31.88 -29.26
CA SER A 561 10.34 -32.56 -28.37
C SER A 561 10.38 -32.05 -26.93
N TYR A 562 11.42 -31.33 -26.53
CA TYR A 562 11.55 -30.68 -25.22
C TYR A 562 12.10 -29.27 -25.39
N TYR A 563 11.79 -28.40 -24.45
CA TYR A 563 12.59 -27.20 -24.23
C TYR A 563 13.86 -27.56 -23.46
N ASP A 564 14.99 -27.05 -23.93
CA ASP A 564 16.28 -27.29 -23.30
C ASP A 564 16.41 -26.56 -21.96
N SER A 565 17.31 -27.05 -21.10
CA SER A 565 17.68 -26.34 -19.89
C SER A 565 18.39 -25.03 -20.22
N LEU A 566 18.14 -24.00 -19.42
CA LEU A 566 18.74 -22.68 -19.57
C LEU A 566 19.37 -22.24 -18.25
N SER A 567 20.65 -21.88 -18.29
CA SER A 567 21.31 -21.17 -17.19
C SER A 567 21.74 -19.80 -17.70
N ASN A 568 21.40 -18.76 -16.97
CA ASN A 568 21.76 -17.39 -17.32
C ASN A 568 22.17 -16.63 -16.07
N THR A 569 23.22 -15.84 -16.21
CA THR A 569 23.71 -15.00 -15.14
C THR A 569 24.09 -13.64 -15.71
N GLY A 570 23.68 -12.56 -15.04
CA GLY A 570 23.92 -11.23 -15.53
C GLY A 570 23.68 -10.13 -14.50
N PHE A 571 24.09 -8.92 -14.89
CA PHE A 571 23.81 -7.72 -14.13
C PHE A 571 22.34 -7.30 -14.30
N ALA A 572 21.76 -6.82 -13.21
CA ALA A 572 20.43 -6.26 -13.16
C ALA A 572 20.50 -4.81 -12.65
N PHE A 573 19.58 -3.99 -13.11
CA PHE A 573 19.44 -2.62 -12.64
C PHE A 573 17.97 -2.26 -12.57
N SER A 574 17.56 -1.63 -11.47
CA SER A 574 16.24 -1.02 -11.33
C SER A 574 16.38 0.41 -10.86
N ALA A 575 15.50 1.29 -11.35
CA ALA A 575 15.34 2.64 -10.84
C ALA A 575 13.86 2.96 -10.68
N ASP A 576 13.52 3.71 -9.65
CA ASP A 576 12.17 4.16 -9.35
C ASP A 576 12.17 5.62 -8.90
N GLY A 577 11.06 6.32 -9.15
CA GLY A 577 10.90 7.71 -8.76
C GLY A 577 9.44 8.04 -8.52
N SER A 578 9.17 8.83 -7.49
CA SER A 578 7.83 9.34 -7.20
C SER A 578 7.92 10.79 -6.75
N LEU A 579 6.97 11.62 -7.20
CA LEU A 579 6.82 13.00 -6.76
C LEU A 579 5.35 13.24 -6.42
N PHE A 580 5.13 13.79 -5.23
CA PHE A 580 3.82 14.11 -4.71
C PHE A 580 3.75 15.57 -4.30
N TYR A 581 2.61 16.19 -4.59
CA TYR A 581 2.29 17.57 -4.26
C TYR A 581 1.00 17.59 -3.43
N ARG A 582 1.02 18.30 -2.31
CA ARG A 582 -0.13 18.44 -1.40
C ARG A 582 -1.05 19.60 -1.77
#